data_AF-A0A645CNB1-F1
#
_entry.id   AF-A0A645CNB1-F1
#
_cell.length_a   1.000
_cell.length_b   1.000
_cell.length_c   1.000
_cell.angle_alpha   90.00
_cell.angle_beta   90.00
_cell.angle_gamma   90.00
#
_symmetry.space_group_name_H-M   'P 1'
#
loop_
_entity.id
_entity.type
_entity.pdbx_description
1 polymer ?
#
loop_
_entity_poly.entity_id
_entity_poly.type
_entity_poly.pdbx_seq_one_letter_code
_entity_poly.pdbx_strand_id
1 'polypeptide(L)'
;MKKLVGLMLVIFIILAVPVVTYLQNTSRDYNIIQTTTEKTTKKESEVFNSTQNTEEEEKRVKLYITVMRDAFKIKNGGNRFIAIKKDALVGIDEKSKQKVLKGFKDLSPNLYWFEDIKDNKSFFILDKNGLIAATIEGTFLYIDLKEFKENEAVIEATSWYGNLGAVIPNYKAIYKNGQWKLKNIGTGIA
;
A
#
# COMPACT_ATOMS: atom_id res chain seq x y z
N MET A 1 -57.48 -67.65 -22.63
CA MET A 1 -57.69 -66.50 -23.54
C MET A 1 -56.37 -66.21 -24.25
N LYS A 2 -56.41 -66.23 -25.59
CA LYS A 2 -55.55 -65.57 -26.63
C LYS A 2 -54.08 -65.24 -26.24
N LYS A 3 -53.09 -65.98 -26.77
CA LYS A 3 -52.19 -65.68 -27.93
C LYS A 3 -51.27 -64.45 -27.66
N LEU A 4 -49.96 -64.38 -27.94
CA LEU A 4 -49.09 -64.92 -29.00
C LEU A 4 -47.61 -64.86 -28.52
N VAL A 5 -46.86 -65.92 -28.84
CA VAL A 5 -45.55 -65.96 -29.52
C VAL A 5 -44.38 -65.14 -28.96
N GLY A 6 -43.34 -65.86 -28.54
CA GLY A 6 -42.01 -65.31 -28.29
C GLY A 6 -41.16 -65.17 -29.56
N LEU A 7 -40.05 -64.45 -29.46
CA LEU A 7 -38.90 -64.62 -30.34
C LEU A 7 -37.61 -64.06 -29.71
N MET A 8 -36.62 -64.96 -29.63
CA MET A 8 -35.17 -64.78 -29.70
C MET A 8 -34.39 -63.84 -28.75
N LEU A 9 -33.72 -64.52 -27.81
CA LEU A 9 -32.28 -64.43 -27.52
C LEU A 9 -31.42 -63.84 -28.65
N VAL A 10 -30.62 -62.81 -28.33
CA VAL A 10 -29.20 -62.74 -28.73
C VAL A 10 -28.40 -62.17 -27.56
N ILE A 11 -27.47 -63.00 -27.09
CA ILE A 11 -26.37 -62.67 -26.18
C ILE A 11 -25.33 -61.89 -26.97
N PHE A 12 -24.87 -60.76 -26.43
CA PHE A 12 -23.49 -60.30 -26.65
C PHE A 12 -22.87 -59.90 -25.31
N ILE A 13 -21.95 -60.73 -24.85
CA ILE A 13 -20.99 -60.44 -23.80
C ILE A 13 -19.85 -59.65 -24.44
N ILE A 14 -19.59 -58.42 -23.98
CA ILE A 14 -18.22 -57.89 -23.85
C ILE A 14 -18.14 -57.05 -22.58
N LEU A 15 -17.38 -57.58 -21.62
CA LEU A 15 -16.76 -56.88 -20.50
C LEU A 15 -15.79 -55.81 -21.03
N ALA A 16 -15.78 -54.59 -20.47
CA ALA A 16 -14.65 -54.05 -19.72
C ALA A 16 -14.73 -52.51 -19.48
N VAL A 17 -14.22 -52.13 -18.29
CA VAL A 17 -13.68 -50.82 -17.84
C VAL A 17 -14.64 -49.62 -17.58
N PRO A 18 -14.29 -48.66 -16.70
CA PRO A 18 -15.11 -48.27 -15.57
C PRO A 18 -15.61 -46.82 -15.65
N VAL A 19 -16.43 -46.49 -14.64
CA VAL A 19 -16.75 -45.18 -14.06
C VAL A 19 -15.79 -44.04 -14.43
N VAL A 20 -16.39 -42.85 -14.59
CA VAL A 20 -15.82 -41.49 -14.67
C VAL A 20 -15.65 -40.97 -16.10
N THR A 21 -16.64 -40.20 -16.56
CA THR A 21 -16.42 -39.00 -17.40
C THR A 21 -17.66 -38.12 -17.34
N TYR A 22 -17.88 -37.48 -16.20
CA TYR A 22 -18.62 -36.22 -16.13
C TYR A 22 -17.87 -35.27 -15.20
N LEU A 23 -16.67 -34.89 -15.62
CA LEU A 23 -15.88 -33.75 -15.13
C LEU A 23 -14.63 -33.64 -16.00
N GLN A 24 -14.82 -33.19 -17.24
CA GLN A 24 -13.74 -32.66 -18.07
C GLN A 24 -14.20 -31.34 -18.66
N ASN A 25 -14.22 -30.29 -17.83
CA ASN A 25 -14.04 -28.92 -18.35
C ASN A 25 -13.44 -27.91 -17.36
N THR A 26 -12.90 -28.34 -16.21
CA THR A 26 -12.33 -27.41 -15.22
C THR A 26 -11.14 -28.01 -14.48
N SER A 27 -10.13 -28.49 -15.22
CA SER A 27 -8.80 -28.85 -14.67
C SER A 27 -7.70 -28.75 -15.73
N ARG A 28 -7.63 -27.64 -16.48
CA ARG A 28 -6.61 -27.46 -17.54
C ARG A 28 -5.53 -26.40 -17.28
N ASP A 29 -5.52 -25.72 -16.13
CA ASP A 29 -4.54 -24.64 -15.88
C ASP A 29 -3.85 -24.71 -14.51
N TYR A 30 -3.65 -25.90 -13.95
CA TYR A 30 -2.79 -26.08 -12.77
C TYR A 30 -1.99 -27.37 -12.93
N ASN A 31 -0.86 -27.26 -13.65
CA ASN A 31 0.34 -28.12 -13.61
C ASN A 31 1.05 -28.13 -14.97
N ILE A 32 1.51 -26.96 -15.42
CA ILE A 32 2.66 -26.84 -16.31
C ILE A 32 3.49 -25.71 -15.72
N ILE A 33 4.82 -25.84 -15.75
CA ILE A 33 5.83 -24.96 -15.14
C ILE A 33 6.23 -25.37 -13.70
N GLN A 34 6.53 -26.66 -13.52
CA GLN A 34 7.76 -27.01 -12.80
C GLN A 34 8.51 -28.08 -13.59
N THR A 35 9.81 -27.85 -13.72
CA THR A 35 10.89 -28.72 -14.20
C THR A 35 11.30 -28.63 -15.67
N THR A 36 12.53 -28.11 -15.81
CA THR A 36 13.53 -28.35 -16.86
C THR A 36 13.54 -27.38 -18.05
N THR A 37 14.24 -26.25 -17.88
CA THR A 37 15.44 -25.94 -18.67
C THR A 37 16.32 -24.98 -17.85
N GLU A 38 17.41 -25.53 -17.33
CA GLU A 38 18.61 -24.79 -16.92
C GLU A 38 19.13 -23.92 -18.06
N LYS A 39 19.88 -22.85 -17.69
CA LYS A 39 20.48 -21.82 -18.54
C LYS A 39 19.51 -20.78 -19.08
N THR A 40 19.31 -19.73 -18.28
CA THR A 40 20.01 -18.45 -18.48
C THR A 40 19.89 -17.66 -17.19
N THR A 41 20.86 -17.87 -16.30
CA THR A 41 21.09 -17.04 -15.12
C THR A 41 21.58 -15.68 -15.58
N LYS A 42 20.64 -14.78 -15.88
CA LYS A 42 20.82 -13.32 -15.92
C LYS A 42 19.43 -12.68 -15.95
N LYS A 43 18.71 -12.83 -14.83
CA LYS A 43 17.64 -11.90 -14.48
C LYS A 43 18.15 -11.13 -13.28
N GLU A 44 18.88 -10.08 -13.62
CA GLU A 44 18.86 -8.77 -12.95
C GLU A 44 17.96 -8.77 -11.71
N SER A 45 18.51 -9.27 -10.62
CA SER A 45 18.35 -8.59 -9.35
C SER A 45 18.78 -7.16 -9.65
N GLU A 46 17.82 -6.23 -9.71
CA GLU A 46 18.13 -4.82 -9.53
C GLU A 46 18.79 -4.71 -8.16
N VAL A 47 20.11 -4.90 -8.17
CA VAL A 47 21.01 -4.31 -7.22
C VAL A 47 20.61 -2.86 -7.24
N PHE A 48 19.96 -2.42 -6.17
CA PHE A 48 19.71 -1.02 -5.86
C PHE A 48 21.08 -0.36 -5.75
N ASN A 49 21.68 -0.07 -6.91
CA ASN A 49 22.85 0.77 -7.04
C ASN A 49 22.35 2.18 -6.77
N SER A 50 22.17 2.46 -5.49
CA SER A 50 21.94 3.77 -4.91
C SER A 50 23.21 4.59 -5.11
N THR A 51 23.47 4.98 -6.35
CA THR A 51 24.10 6.28 -6.58
C THR A 51 22.99 7.30 -6.36
N GLN A 52 22.53 7.39 -5.11
CA GLN A 52 21.41 8.22 -4.71
C GLN A 52 21.85 9.67 -4.92
N ASN A 53 21.21 10.37 -5.86
CA ASN A 53 21.47 11.78 -6.06
C ASN A 53 21.06 12.52 -4.78
N THR A 54 22.07 12.87 -3.96
CA THR A 54 21.87 13.50 -2.66
C THR A 54 21.03 14.78 -2.73
N GLU A 55 21.04 15.50 -3.86
CA GLU A 55 20.21 16.68 -4.07
C GLU A 55 18.73 16.32 -4.26
N GLU A 56 18.45 15.31 -5.09
CA GLU A 56 17.07 14.85 -5.31
C GLU A 56 16.46 14.30 -4.02
N GLU A 57 17.23 13.52 -3.28
CA GLU A 57 16.81 12.96 -2.01
C GLU A 57 16.49 14.06 -0.98
N GLU A 58 17.34 15.09 -0.90
CA GLU A 58 17.10 16.25 -0.03
C GLU A 58 15.85 17.03 -0.47
N LYS A 59 15.58 17.13 -1.78
CA LYS A 59 14.32 17.70 -2.30
C LYS A 59 13.11 16.87 -1.85
N ARG A 60 13.17 15.54 -1.92
CA ARG A 60 12.10 14.64 -1.43
C ARG A 60 11.86 14.80 0.06
N VAL A 61 12.92 14.83 0.87
CA VAL A 61 12.82 15.08 2.33
C VAL A 61 12.07 16.38 2.61
N LYS A 62 12.48 17.48 1.95
CA LYS A 62 11.83 18.78 2.10
C LYS A 62 10.38 18.76 1.61
N LEU A 63 10.07 18.04 0.52
CA LEU A 63 8.71 17.89 0.01
C LEU A 63 7.83 17.24 1.07
N TYR A 64 8.25 16.08 1.58
CA TYR A 64 7.49 15.27 2.53
C TYR A 64 7.20 16.04 3.81
N ILE A 65 8.20 16.73 4.36
CA ILE A 65 8.01 17.62 5.52
C ILE A 65 7.01 18.74 5.17
N THR A 66 7.19 19.41 4.02
CA THR A 66 6.37 20.57 3.65
C THR A 66 4.89 20.21 3.50
N VAL A 67 4.57 19.12 2.79
CA VAL A 67 3.18 18.72 2.53
C VAL A 67 2.46 18.18 3.76
N MET A 68 3.15 17.38 4.58
CA MET A 68 2.57 16.85 5.82
C MET A 68 2.37 17.95 6.86
N ARG A 69 3.27 18.94 6.93
CA ARG A 69 3.08 20.12 7.79
C ARG A 69 1.91 20.98 7.31
N ASP A 70 1.70 21.12 6.01
CA ASP A 70 0.54 21.84 5.49
C ASP A 70 -0.76 21.11 5.81
N ALA A 71 -0.81 19.79 5.61
CA ALA A 71 -1.95 18.96 6.01
C ALA A 71 -2.26 19.08 7.52
N PHE A 72 -1.23 19.02 8.38
CA PHE A 72 -1.38 19.21 9.83
C PHE A 72 -1.97 20.58 10.19
N LYS A 73 -1.61 21.65 9.46
CA LYS A 73 -2.14 23.00 9.71
C LYS A 73 -3.62 23.13 9.32
N ILE A 74 -4.05 22.43 8.27
CA ILE A 74 -5.46 22.45 7.85
C ILE A 74 -6.32 21.85 8.95
N LYS A 75 -5.96 20.66 9.45
CA LYS A 75 -6.60 20.02 10.60
C LYS A 75 -5.69 18.94 11.18
N ASN A 76 -5.68 18.81 12.50
CA ASN A 76 -4.87 17.83 13.23
C ASN A 76 -5.58 17.34 14.50
N GLY A 77 -5.12 16.22 15.06
CA GLY A 77 -5.73 15.56 16.21
C GLY A 77 -5.14 15.98 17.57
N GLY A 78 -4.35 17.05 17.58
CA GLY A 78 -3.50 17.44 18.69
C GLY A 78 -2.05 17.04 18.49
N ASN A 79 -1.23 17.43 19.46
CA ASN A 79 0.22 17.32 19.42
C ASN A 79 0.82 16.57 20.61
N ARG A 80 0.01 15.77 21.32
CA ARG A 80 0.55 14.84 22.34
C ARG A 80 1.57 13.89 21.72
N PHE A 81 1.33 13.47 20.48
CA PHE A 81 2.28 12.78 19.63
C PHE A 81 2.04 13.08 18.16
N ILE A 82 3.06 12.86 17.34
CA ILE A 82 2.94 12.76 15.89
C ILE A 82 3.49 11.40 15.45
N ALA A 83 2.66 10.62 14.77
CA ALA A 83 3.04 9.38 14.12
C ALA A 83 3.17 9.61 12.62
N ILE A 84 4.24 9.11 11.99
CA ILE A 84 4.44 9.20 10.53
C ILE A 84 4.52 7.78 9.96
N LYS A 85 3.78 7.50 8.88
CA LYS A 85 3.90 6.22 8.16
C LYS A 85 5.26 6.14 7.46
N LYS A 86 6.17 5.31 7.98
CA LYS A 86 7.54 5.19 7.49
C LYS A 86 7.60 4.66 6.06
N ASP A 87 6.73 3.72 5.74
CA ASP A 87 6.71 3.05 4.43
C ASP A 87 6.18 3.96 3.31
N ALA A 88 5.46 5.04 3.65
CA ALA A 88 5.02 6.04 2.69
C ALA A 88 6.16 6.94 2.17
N LEU A 89 7.31 6.94 2.84
CA LEU A 89 8.46 7.78 2.49
C LEU A 89 9.34 7.09 1.43
N VAL A 90 8.78 6.92 0.24
CA VAL A 90 9.43 6.24 -0.89
C VAL A 90 10.58 7.06 -1.47
N GLY A 91 11.59 6.39 -2.04
CA GLY A 91 12.69 7.05 -2.76
C GLY A 91 13.68 7.84 -1.89
N ILE A 92 13.68 7.63 -0.57
CA ILE A 92 14.68 8.19 0.36
C ILE A 92 15.23 7.09 1.29
N ASP A 93 16.49 7.24 1.71
CA ASP A 93 17.16 6.27 2.58
C ASP A 93 16.69 6.37 4.05
N GLU A 94 17.14 5.44 4.89
CA GLU A 94 16.77 5.42 6.30
C GLU A 94 17.23 6.69 7.05
N LYS A 95 18.41 7.22 6.72
CA LYS A 95 18.94 8.45 7.34
C LYS A 95 18.06 9.66 7.02
N SER A 96 17.55 9.74 5.80
CA SER A 96 16.65 10.76 5.29
C SER A 96 15.24 10.61 5.84
N LYS A 97 14.74 9.37 6.04
CA LYS A 97 13.51 9.14 6.80
C LYS A 97 13.62 9.74 8.20
N GLN A 98 14.74 9.52 8.89
CA GLN A 98 14.97 10.14 10.20
C GLN A 98 15.00 11.67 10.16
N LYS A 99 15.47 12.28 9.06
CA LYS A 99 15.35 13.75 8.86
C LYS A 99 13.89 14.17 8.74
N VAL A 100 13.08 13.44 7.97
CA VAL A 100 11.63 13.70 7.85
C VAL A 100 10.97 13.69 9.22
N LEU A 101 11.19 12.64 10.02
CA LEU A 101 10.62 12.54 11.37
C LEU A 101 11.05 13.73 12.25
N LYS A 102 12.34 14.05 12.27
CA LYS A 102 12.88 15.18 13.05
C LYS A 102 12.34 16.54 12.61
N GLY A 103 11.85 16.67 11.37
CA GLY A 103 11.23 17.88 10.83
C GLY A 103 9.91 18.28 11.51
N PHE A 104 9.43 17.50 12.47
CA PHE A 104 8.20 17.75 13.25
C PHE A 104 8.47 17.99 14.75
N LYS A 105 9.74 18.03 15.18
CA LYS A 105 10.11 18.19 16.60
C LYS A 105 9.59 19.47 17.25
N ASP A 106 9.41 20.52 16.47
CA ASP A 106 8.85 21.79 16.91
C ASP A 106 7.33 21.71 17.13
N LEU A 107 6.65 20.76 16.50
CA LEU A 107 5.20 20.54 16.65
C LEU A 107 4.88 19.62 17.83
N SER A 108 5.70 18.57 18.03
CA SER A 108 5.55 17.62 19.12
C SER A 108 6.92 17.10 19.58
N PRO A 109 7.20 17.03 20.89
CA PRO A 109 8.39 16.36 21.41
C PRO A 109 8.33 14.83 21.23
N ASN A 110 7.12 14.27 21.11
CA ASN A 110 6.87 12.84 20.98
C ASN A 110 6.61 12.50 19.51
N LEU A 111 7.58 11.85 18.88
CA LEU A 111 7.58 11.51 17.47
C LEU A 111 7.79 10.01 17.30
N TYR A 112 6.97 9.38 16.48
CA TYR A 112 7.01 7.94 16.29
C TYR A 112 6.89 7.57 14.82
N TRP A 113 7.53 6.47 14.44
CA TRP A 113 7.09 5.75 13.26
C TRP A 113 5.78 5.06 13.59
N PHE A 114 4.82 5.20 12.68
CA PHE A 114 3.51 4.61 12.85
C PHE A 114 3.60 3.09 13.06
N GLU A 115 4.45 2.43 12.28
CA GLU A 115 4.66 0.99 12.30
C GLU A 115 5.11 0.46 13.67
N ASP A 116 5.81 1.28 14.45
CA ASP A 116 6.32 0.92 15.78
C ASP A 116 5.24 1.02 16.87
N ILE A 117 4.15 1.76 16.63
CA ILE A 117 3.12 2.06 17.65
C ILE A 117 1.68 1.74 17.20
N LYS A 118 1.48 1.23 15.98
CA LYS A 118 0.15 1.02 15.37
C LYS A 118 -0.83 0.19 16.20
N ASP A 119 -0.33 -0.74 17.00
CA ASP A 119 -1.15 -1.65 17.82
C ASP A 119 -1.28 -1.16 19.28
N ASN A 120 -0.67 -0.02 19.62
CA ASN A 120 -0.65 0.51 20.97
C ASN A 120 -1.89 1.37 21.25
N LYS A 121 -2.74 0.85 22.14
CA LYS A 121 -4.03 1.44 22.54
C LYS A 121 -3.90 2.75 23.33
N SER A 122 -2.69 3.14 23.73
CA SER A 122 -2.44 4.46 24.34
C SER A 122 -2.39 5.57 23.28
N PHE A 123 -2.19 5.23 22.01
CA PHE A 123 -2.09 6.18 20.88
C PHE A 123 -3.31 6.13 19.96
N PHE A 124 -3.91 4.94 19.77
CA PHE A 124 -4.98 4.72 18.81
C PHE A 124 -6.17 3.99 19.43
N ILE A 125 -7.36 4.34 18.94
CA ILE A 125 -8.57 3.54 19.11
C ILE A 125 -8.65 2.61 17.89
N LEU A 126 -8.75 1.31 18.14
CA LEU A 126 -8.91 0.30 17.09
C LEU A 126 -10.38 -0.15 17.02
N ASP A 127 -10.88 -0.39 15.81
CA ASP A 127 -12.19 -0.96 15.57
C ASP A 127 -12.21 -2.48 15.88
N LYS A 128 -13.39 -3.10 15.70
CA LYS A 128 -13.57 -4.54 15.92
C LYS A 128 -12.70 -5.44 15.04
N ASN A 129 -12.18 -4.92 13.93
CA ASN A 129 -11.31 -5.62 13.00
C ASN A 129 -9.82 -5.33 13.27
N GLY A 130 -9.50 -4.54 14.30
CA GLY A 130 -8.14 -4.12 14.63
C GLY A 130 -7.62 -2.98 13.74
N LEU A 131 -8.48 -2.33 12.96
CA LEU A 131 -8.12 -1.17 12.14
C LEU A 131 -8.19 0.11 12.96
N ILE A 132 -7.40 1.11 12.60
CA ILE A 132 -7.42 2.39 13.31
C ILE A 132 -8.73 3.11 13.04
N ALA A 133 -9.47 3.39 14.10
CA ALA A 133 -10.68 4.20 14.09
C ALA A 133 -10.37 5.66 14.46
N ALA A 134 -9.39 5.90 15.33
CA ALA A 134 -9.03 7.25 15.78
C ALA A 134 -7.63 7.34 16.38
N THR A 135 -7.07 8.54 16.42
CA THR A 135 -5.93 8.90 17.28
C THR A 135 -6.40 9.42 18.64
N ILE A 136 -5.57 9.33 19.68
CA ILE A 136 -5.85 9.84 21.03
C ILE A 136 -4.96 11.06 21.29
N GLU A 137 -5.51 12.28 21.13
CA GLU A 137 -4.83 13.57 21.36
C GLU A 137 -3.54 13.80 20.54
N GLY A 138 -3.34 13.01 19.49
CA GLY A 138 -2.20 13.13 18.59
C GLY A 138 -2.63 13.04 17.14
N THR A 139 -1.63 13.08 16.26
CA THR A 139 -1.86 13.13 14.81
C THR A 139 -1.12 12.02 14.11
N PHE A 140 -1.80 11.34 13.18
CA PHE A 140 -1.17 10.40 12.26
C PHE A 140 -1.05 11.04 10.88
N LEU A 141 0.19 11.09 10.37
CA LEU A 141 0.55 11.71 9.10
C LEU A 141 1.09 10.66 8.13
N TYR A 142 0.68 10.77 6.87
CA TYR A 142 1.31 10.05 5.79
C TYR A 142 1.11 10.79 4.46
N ILE A 143 1.78 10.29 3.42
CA ILE A 143 1.68 10.82 2.07
C ILE A 143 1.39 9.70 1.09
N ASP A 144 0.93 10.08 -0.10
CA ASP A 144 0.90 9.24 -1.27
C ASP A 144 1.49 10.06 -2.44
N LEU A 145 2.73 9.74 -2.79
CA LEU A 145 3.45 10.41 -3.86
C LEU A 145 3.01 9.83 -5.21
N LYS A 146 2.26 10.63 -5.98
CA LYS A 146 1.75 10.23 -7.29
C LYS A 146 2.78 10.44 -8.40
N GLU A 147 3.49 11.56 -8.34
CA GLU A 147 4.46 11.95 -9.36
C GLU A 147 5.59 12.76 -8.73
N PHE A 148 6.83 12.51 -9.16
CA PHE A 148 7.99 13.32 -8.81
C PHE A 148 8.92 13.44 -10.02
N LYS A 149 9.11 14.67 -10.50
CA LYS A 149 9.95 15.01 -11.66
C LYS A 149 10.80 16.22 -11.31
N GLU A 150 12.01 15.96 -10.79
CA GLU A 150 13.01 16.96 -10.39
C GLU A 150 12.48 18.11 -9.50
N ASN A 151 11.86 19.12 -10.11
CA ASN A 151 11.34 20.32 -9.48
C ASN A 151 9.80 20.39 -9.46
N GLU A 152 9.10 19.36 -9.89
CA GLU A 152 7.64 19.25 -9.81
C GLU A 152 7.22 17.94 -9.12
N ALA A 153 6.14 17.99 -8.35
CA ALA A 153 5.54 16.80 -7.77
C ALA A 153 4.01 16.92 -7.69
N VAL A 154 3.33 15.78 -7.79
CA VAL A 154 1.92 15.62 -7.44
C VAL A 154 1.85 14.67 -6.26
N ILE A 155 1.26 15.14 -5.16
CA ILE A 155 1.32 14.43 -3.89
C ILE A 155 0.06 14.69 -3.08
N GLU A 156 -0.47 13.62 -2.53
CA GLU A 156 -1.50 13.65 -1.51
C GLU A 156 -0.84 13.57 -0.14
N ALA A 157 -1.31 14.36 0.81
CA ALA A 157 -0.94 14.22 2.21
C ALA A 157 -2.20 13.90 3.01
N THR A 158 -2.05 13.14 4.08
CA THR A 158 -3.14 12.87 5.03
C THR A 158 -2.72 13.36 6.40
N SER A 159 -3.63 14.08 7.05
CA SER A 159 -3.60 14.31 8.49
C SER A 159 -4.84 13.70 9.11
N TRP A 160 -4.67 12.58 9.81
CA TRP A 160 -5.74 11.91 10.53
C TRP A 160 -5.83 12.49 11.95
N TYR A 161 -7.03 12.92 12.32
CA TYR A 161 -7.32 13.61 13.57
C TYR A 161 -8.49 12.97 14.33
N GLY A 162 -8.16 12.12 15.30
CA GLY A 162 -9.14 11.55 16.23
C GLY A 162 -10.26 10.75 15.54
N ASN A 163 -11.42 10.71 16.19
CA ASN A 163 -12.65 10.10 15.67
C ASN A 163 -13.43 11.03 14.72
N LEU A 164 -12.92 12.24 14.50
CA LEU A 164 -13.55 13.26 13.66
C LEU A 164 -13.14 13.14 12.19
N GLY A 165 -12.21 12.24 11.87
CA GLY A 165 -11.84 11.91 10.50
C GLY A 165 -10.40 12.28 10.13
N ALA A 166 -10.18 12.44 8.83
CA ALA A 166 -8.91 12.86 8.25
C ALA A 166 -9.12 14.00 7.24
N VAL A 167 -8.06 14.78 7.02
CA VAL A 167 -8.02 15.76 5.92
C VAL A 167 -6.95 15.30 4.95
N ILE A 168 -7.32 15.28 3.68
CA ILE A 168 -6.56 14.63 2.62
C ILE A 168 -6.34 15.65 1.49
N PRO A 169 -5.50 16.68 1.71
CA PRO A 169 -5.17 17.64 0.68
C PRO A 169 -4.29 17.01 -0.41
N ASN A 170 -4.63 17.35 -1.65
CA ASN A 170 -3.87 17.04 -2.85
C ASN A 170 -3.15 18.29 -3.34
N TYR A 171 -1.87 18.15 -3.67
CA TYR A 171 -1.03 19.27 -4.08
C TYR A 171 -0.38 19.03 -5.43
N LYS A 172 -0.32 20.09 -6.24
CA LYS A 172 0.75 20.29 -7.21
C LYS A 172 1.85 21.12 -6.53
N ALA A 173 3.04 20.57 -6.43
CA ALA A 173 4.19 21.21 -5.78
C ALA A 173 5.25 21.59 -6.82
N ILE A 174 5.83 22.78 -6.67
CA ILE A 174 6.91 23.29 -7.54
C ILE A 174 8.09 23.72 -6.66
N TYR A 175 9.28 23.20 -6.93
CA TYR A 175 10.52 23.54 -6.23
C TYR A 175 11.12 24.80 -6.85
N LYS A 176 11.15 25.89 -6.09
CA LYS A 176 11.70 27.18 -6.52
C LYS A 176 12.45 27.82 -5.35
N ASN A 177 13.66 28.31 -5.62
CA ASN A 177 14.50 29.00 -4.65
C ASN A 177 14.76 28.18 -3.36
N GLY A 178 15.05 26.88 -3.52
CA GLY A 178 15.39 26.00 -2.39
C GLY A 178 14.20 25.51 -1.56
N GLN A 179 12.96 25.80 -1.98
CA GLN A 179 11.73 25.48 -1.25
C GLN A 179 10.64 24.93 -2.18
N TRP A 180 9.80 24.06 -1.64
CA TRP A 180 8.57 23.64 -2.30
C TRP A 180 7.48 24.69 -2.11
N LYS A 181 6.87 25.12 -3.22
CA LYS A 181 5.66 25.93 -3.24
C LYS A 181 4.49 25.01 -3.55
N LEU A 182 3.54 24.96 -2.64
CA LEU A 182 2.37 24.10 -2.75
C LEU A 182 1.21 24.87 -3.37
N LYS A 183 0.57 24.27 -4.37
CA LYS A 183 -0.76 24.66 -4.84
C LYS A 183 -1.72 23.53 -4.47
N ASN A 184 -2.62 23.79 -3.53
CA ASN A 184 -3.71 22.86 -3.22
C ASN A 184 -4.62 22.76 -4.45
N ILE A 185 -4.80 21.55 -4.96
CA ILE A 185 -5.61 21.23 -6.15
C ILE A 185 -6.88 20.44 -5.79
N GLY A 186 -7.12 20.23 -4.49
CA GLY A 186 -8.27 19.52 -3.96
C GLY A 186 -8.04 19.12 -2.52
N THR A 187 -9.09 19.02 -1.71
CA THR A 187 -8.99 18.53 -0.34
C THR A 187 -10.15 17.60 -0.05
N GLY A 188 -9.82 16.34 0.23
CA GLY A 188 -10.77 15.36 0.74
C GLY A 188 -10.93 15.48 2.26
N ILE A 189 -12.10 15.09 2.74
CA ILE A 189 -12.37 14.87 4.17
C ILE A 189 -12.96 13.46 4.26
N ALA A 190 -12.38 12.64 5.13
CA ALA A 190 -12.81 11.26 5.39
C ALA A 190 -13.26 11.12 6.83
#